data_AF-A0A5A9Z3H8-F1
#
_entry.id   AF-A0A5A9Z3H8-F1
#
_cell.length_a   1.000
_cell.length_b   1.000
_cell.length_c   1.000
_cell.angle_alpha   90.00
_cell.angle_beta   90.00
_cell.angle_gamma   90.00
#
_symmetry.space_group_name_H-M   'P 1'
#
loop_
_entity.id
_entity.type
_entity.pdbx_description
1 polymer ?
#
loop_
_entity_poly.entity_id
_entity_poly.type
_entity_poly.pdbx_seq_one_letter_code
_entity_poly.pdbx_strand_id
1 'polypeptide(L)' 'MPKRNLIDLKVAAQMLGGLHPEHVRGRLMKRPDFPRPFRISGRVMLDEEEIAEWIEMQRQPIDGRTTQKLRNDARKLA' A
#
# COMPACT_ATOMS: atom_id res chain seq x y z
N MET A 1 -18.69 11.25 14.35
CA MET A 1 -17.98 10.43 13.34
C MET A 1 -17.04 11.38 12.62
N PRO A 2 -15.71 11.19 12.65
CA PRO A 2 -14.80 12.01 11.85
C PRO A 2 -15.19 11.89 10.37
N LYS A 3 -15.04 12.99 9.64
CA LYS A 3 -15.40 13.08 8.23
C LYS A 3 -14.37 12.30 7.43
N ARG A 4 -14.73 11.09 7.00
CA ARG A 4 -13.89 10.24 6.15
C ARG A 4 -13.64 10.91 4.81
N ASN A 5 -12.37 11.08 4.44
CA ASN A 5 -12.02 11.55 3.11
C ASN A 5 -11.87 10.36 2.17
N LEU A 6 -12.83 10.19 1.28
CA LEU A 6 -12.87 9.03 0.40
C LEU A 6 -12.26 9.39 -0.96
N ILE A 7 -11.24 8.64 -1.36
CA ILE A 7 -10.49 8.80 -2.60
C ILE A 7 -10.76 7.63 -3.57
N ASP A 8 -10.61 7.88 -4.86
CA ASP A 8 -10.72 6.84 -5.88
C ASP A 8 -9.45 5.98 -6.02
N LEU A 9 -9.55 4.87 -6.75
CA LEU A 9 -8.43 3.95 -6.99
C LEU A 9 -7.23 4.60 -7.68
N LYS A 10 -7.44 5.62 -8.53
CA LYS A 10 -6.34 6.30 -9.23
C LYS A 10 -5.55 7.15 -8.25
N VAL A 11 -6.22 7.90 -7.38
CA VAL A 11 -5.58 8.68 -6.32
C VAL A 11 -4.84 7.78 -5.34
N ALA A 12 -5.49 6.71 -4.86
CA ALA A 12 -4.84 5.75 -3.97
C ALA A 12 -3.60 5.10 -4.60
N ALA A 13 -3.64 4.78 -5.90
CA ALA A 13 -2.49 4.22 -6.60
C ALA A 13 -1.31 5.20 -6.69
N GLN A 14 -1.59 6.50 -6.84
CA GLN A 14 -0.57 7.54 -6.77
C GLN A 14 0.07 7.63 -5.38
N MET A 15 -0.74 7.61 -4.32
CA MET A 15 -0.24 7.62 -2.93
C MET A 15 0.67 6.43 -2.62
N LEU A 16 0.37 5.26 -3.20
CA LEU A 16 1.15 4.03 -3.05
C LEU A 16 2.49 4.02 -3.83
N GLY A 17 2.97 5.19 -4.27
CA GLY A 17 4.23 5.32 -5.02
C GLY A 17 4.06 5.26 -6.54
N GLY A 18 2.89 5.66 -7.06
CA GLY A 18 2.64 5.71 -8.51
C GLY A 18 2.33 4.34 -9.14
N LEU A 19 1.66 3.45 -8.42
CA LEU A 19 1.25 2.14 -8.92
C LEU A 19 0.17 2.25 -10.02
N HIS A 20 0.02 1.17 -10.80
CA HIS A 20 -1.14 1.06 -11.70
C HIS A 20 -2.42 0.75 -10.90
N PRO A 21 -3.57 1.41 -11.17
CA PRO A 21 -4.81 1.18 -10.42
C PRO A 21 -5.30 -0.28 -10.46
N GLU A 22 -5.05 -0.99 -11.55
CA GLU A 22 -5.38 -2.42 -11.65
C GLU A 22 -4.56 -3.29 -10.69
N HIS A 23 -3.34 -2.87 -10.34
CA HIS A 23 -2.54 -3.56 -9.34
C HIS A 23 -3.17 -3.42 -7.95
N VAL A 24 -3.67 -2.22 -7.62
CA VAL A 24 -4.40 -1.97 -6.39
C VAL A 24 -5.66 -2.85 -6.34
N ARG A 25 -6.44 -2.85 -7.43
CA ARG A 25 -7.68 -3.63 -7.52
C ARG A 25 -7.48 -5.14 -7.50
N GLY A 26 -6.51 -5.64 -8.27
CA GLY A 26 -6.30 -7.06 -8.51
C GLY A 26 -5.50 -7.77 -7.43
N ARG A 27 -4.66 -7.03 -6.70
CA ARG A 27 -3.71 -7.59 -5.73
C ARG A 27 -3.88 -7.00 -4.33
N LEU A 28 -3.80 -5.67 -4.17
CA LEU A 28 -3.82 -5.06 -2.85
C LEU A 28 -5.18 -5.20 -2.17
N MET A 29 -6.29 -5.00 -2.89
CA MET A 29 -7.63 -5.20 -2.35
C MET A 29 -7.94 -6.65 -1.90
N LYS A 30 -7.12 -7.63 -2.28
CA LYS A 30 -7.25 -9.03 -1.81
C LYS A 30 -6.44 -9.31 -0.55
N ARG A 31 -5.57 -8.40 -0.15
CA ARG A 31 -4.78 -8.55 1.07
C ARG A 31 -5.70 -8.35 2.29
N PRO A 32 -5.58 -9.20 3.32
CA PRO A 32 -6.40 -9.08 4.53
C PRO A 32 -6.07 -7.84 5.35
N ASP A 33 -4.85 -7.31 5.21
CA ASP A 33 -4.34 -6.13 5.93
C ASP A 33 -4.55 -4.82 5.18
N PHE A 34 -5.06 -4.85 3.94
CA PHE A 34 -5.26 -3.64 3.14
C PHE A 34 -6.57 -2.93 3.53
N PRO A 35 -6.61 -1.58 3.50
CA PRO A 35 -7.80 -0.80 3.84
C PRO A 35 -9.08 -1.26 3.13
N ARG A 36 -10.18 -1.25 3.87
CA ARG A 36 -11.43 -1.85 3.39
C ARG A 36 -12.08 -0.90 2.36
N PRO A 37 -12.40 -1.39 1.16
CA PRO A 37 -13.04 -0.56 0.15
C PRO A 37 -14.51 -0.27 0.49
N PHE A 38 -14.90 0.98 0.27
CA PHE A 38 -16.28 1.41 0.21
C PHE A 38 -16.82 1.25 -1.21
N ARG A 39 -18.02 0.66 -1.33
CA ARG A 39 -18.73 0.56 -2.62
C ARG A 39 -19.87 1.56 -2.62
N ILE A 40 -19.71 2.66 -3.37
CA ILE A 40 -20.70 3.73 -3.46
C ILE A 40 -21.08 3.89 -4.92
N SER A 41 -22.36 3.65 -5.25
CA SER A 41 -22.89 3.79 -6.61
C SER A 41 -22.06 3.05 -7.68
N GLY A 42 -21.62 1.83 -7.36
CA GLY A 42 -20.81 0.99 -8.27
C GLY A 42 -19.32 1.37 -8.36
N ARG A 43 -18.88 2.42 -7.66
CA ARG A 43 -17.48 2.85 -7.60
C ARG A 43 -16.81 2.31 -6.34
N VAL A 44 -15.53 1.96 -6.47
CA VAL A 44 -14.66 1.59 -5.36
C VAL A 44 -13.99 2.86 -4.86
N MET A 45 -14.19 3.15 -3.58
CA MET A 45 -13.59 4.28 -2.88
C MET A 45 -12.83 3.76 -1.67
N LEU A 46 -11.71 4.39 -1.36
CA LEU A 46 -10.83 4.05 -0.25
C LEU A 46 -10.75 5.24 0.69
N ASP A 47 -10.60 4.98 1.97
CA ASP A 47 -10.35 6.05 2.94
C ASP A 47 -8.89 6.50 2.84
N GLU A 48 -8.67 7.80 2.64
CA GLU A 48 -7.34 8.38 2.49
C GLU A 48 -6.47 8.17 3.73
N GLU A 49 -7.05 8.34 4.93
CA GLU A 49 -6.32 8.21 6.18
C GLU A 49 -5.90 6.76 6.40
N GLU A 50 -6.81 5.79 6.19
CA GLU A 50 -6.46 4.36 6.32
C GLU A 50 -5.37 3.95 5.32
N ILE A 51 -5.36 4.52 4.11
CA ILE A 51 -4.32 4.25 3.10
C ILE A 51 -2.99 4.85 3.54
N ALA A 52 -2.98 6.07 4.06
CA ALA A 52 -1.76 6.71 4.57
C ALA A 52 -1.17 5.93 5.76
N GLU A 53 -2.01 5.51 6.71
CA GLU A 53 -1.60 4.69 7.85
C GLU A 53 -1.03 3.34 7.38
N TRP A 54 -1.68 2.68 6.43
CA TRP A 54 -1.19 1.43 5.88
C TRP A 54 0.17 1.60 5.20
N ILE A 55 0.39 2.68 4.44
CA ILE A 55 1.69 2.99 3.82
C ILE A 55 2.77 3.14 4.90
N GLU A 56 2.47 3.87 5.98
CA GLU A 56 3.40 4.05 7.11
C GLU A 56 3.69 2.71 7.81
N MET A 57 2.70 1.83 7.98
CA MET A 57 2.91 0.48 8.49
C MET A 57 3.81 -0.36 7.58
N GLN A 58 3.67 -0.26 6.25
CA GLN A 58 4.55 -0.96 5.31
C GLN A 58 5.97 -0.37 5.24
N ARG A 59 6.14 0.92 5.58
CA ARG A 59 7.45 1.59 5.62
C ARG A 59 8.31 1.16 6.80
N GLN A 60 7.71 0.70 7.88
CA GLN A 60 8.47 0.16 9.00
C GLN A 60 9.18 -1.11 8.54
N PRO A 61 10.53 -1.17 8.59
CA PRO A 61 11.22 -2.41 8.36
C PRO A 61 10.71 -3.42 9.38
N ILE A 62 10.25 -4.57 8.92
CA ILE A 62 10.06 -5.73 9.78
C ILE A 62 11.44 -5.99 10.40
N ASP A 63 11.60 -5.61 11.65
CA ASP A 63 12.84 -5.73 12.40
C ASP A 63 13.38 -7.15 12.21
N GLY A 64 14.52 -7.26 11.51
CA GLY A 64 15.20 -8.52 11.24
C GLY A 64 15.22 -9.05 9.79
N ARG A 65 14.53 -8.45 8.81
CA ARG A 65 14.68 -8.83 7.38
C ARG A 65 15.07 -7.67 6.46
N THR A 66 16.01 -6.85 6.92
CA THR A 66 16.72 -5.95 6.00
C THR A 66 17.49 -6.79 4.98
N THR A 67 17.41 -6.41 3.71
CA THR A 67 18.15 -6.92 2.55
C THR A 67 19.67 -6.79 2.66
N GLN A 68 20.21 -6.67 3.88
CA GLN A 68 21.63 -6.58 4.18
C GLN A 68 22.40 -7.84 3.76
N LYS A 69 21.75 -9.01 3.75
CA LYS A 69 22.34 -10.24 3.21
C LYS A 69 22.64 -10.15 1.70
N LEU A 70 21.76 -9.52 0.91
CA LEU A 70 21.98 -9.36 -0.54
C LEU A 70 23.13 -8.37 -0.84
N ARG A 71 23.28 -7.31 -0.02
CA ARG A 71 24.33 -6.30 -0.22
C ARG A 71 25.72 -6.78 0.24
N ASN A 72 25.79 -7.68 1.22
CA ASN A 72 27.06 -8.25 1.69
C ASN A 72 27.57 -9.41 0.82
N ASP A 73 26.69 -10.23 0.22
CA ASP A 73 27.12 -11.30 -0.70
C ASP A 73 27.77 -10.75 -1.98
N ALA A 74 27.23 -9.67 -2.54
CA ALA A 74 27.81 -9.00 -3.71
C ALA A 74 29.22 -8.41 -3.46
N ARG A 75 29.60 -8.20 -2.20
CA ARG A 75 30.89 -7.63 -1.80
C ARG A 75 31.95 -8.68 -1.47
N LYS A 76 31.56 -9.97 -1.40
CA LYS A 76 32.44 -11.11 -1.11
C LYS A 76 32.91 -11.85 -2.37
N LEU A 77 32.34 -11.51 -3.52
CA LEU A 77 32.65 -12.07 -4.85
C LEU A 77 33.45 -11.10 -5.74
N ALA A 78 33.91 -9.98 -5.17
CA ALA A 78 34.86 -9.04 -5.79
C ALA A 78 36.19 -9.12 -5.05
#